data_AF-A0A2V7ILT1-F1
#
_entry.id   AF-A0A2V7ILT1-F1
#
_cell.length_a   1.000
_cell.length_b   1.000
_cell.length_c   1.000
_cell.angle_alpha   90.00
_cell.angle_beta   90.00
_cell.angle_gamma   90.00
#
_symmetry.space_group_name_H-M   'P 1'
#
loop_
_entity.id
_entity.type
_entity.pdbx_description
1 polymer ?
#
loop_
_entity_poly.entity_id
_entity_poly.type
_entity_poly.pdbx_seq_one_letter_code
_entity_poly.pdbx_strand_id
1 'polypeptide(L)'
;MRYGTWMIVVGVACGVLMPLALVTVAVTAGFRNAEDPYYFGGMLLFFALLGWWALLEGLKRRVVATDSGLVAHSPWRGEPVRFAWAQVARITFSPVAGQLVFADRAGEKIRVGTMMSGLDQLIAAARRHAPAEVPRDGLAKLEERRARGGL
;
A
#
# COMPACT_ATOMS: atom_id res chain seq x y z
N MET A 1 10.50 -3.11 3.17
CA MET A 1 9.05 -3.07 3.43
C MET A 1 8.26 -3.46 2.19
N ARG A 2 7.28 -4.33 2.36
CA ARG A 2 6.26 -4.67 1.34
C ARG A 2 4.90 -4.29 1.89
N TYR A 3 3.96 -3.89 1.03
CA TYR A 3 2.57 -3.80 1.45
C TYR A 3 2.18 -5.15 2.05
N GLY A 4 1.66 -5.10 3.29
CA GLY A 4 1.44 -6.30 4.08
C GLY A 4 0.46 -7.25 3.40
N THR A 5 0.49 -8.51 3.87
CA THR A 5 -0.41 -9.61 3.51
C THR A 5 -1.87 -9.17 3.33
N TRP A 6 -2.32 -8.12 4.00
CA TRP A 6 -3.66 -7.54 3.86
C TRP A 6 -4.06 -7.18 2.42
N MET A 7 -3.21 -6.51 1.64
CA MET A 7 -3.58 -6.12 0.27
C MET A 7 -3.60 -7.31 -0.68
N ILE A 8 -2.81 -8.35 -0.37
CA ILE A 8 -2.88 -9.66 -1.01
C ILE A 8 -4.18 -10.35 -0.63
N VAL A 9 -4.59 -10.32 0.64
CA VAL A 9 -5.87 -10.88 1.13
C VAL A 9 -7.05 -10.21 0.44
N VAL A 10 -7.08 -8.87 0.36
CA VAL A 10 -8.12 -8.12 -0.37
C VAL A 10 -8.08 -8.49 -1.85
N GLY A 11 -6.89 -8.55 -2.46
CA GLY A 11 -6.73 -8.95 -3.86
C GLY A 11 -7.24 -10.37 -4.13
N VAL A 12 -6.99 -11.33 -3.24
CA VAL A 12 -7.49 -12.72 -3.34
C VAL A 12 -8.99 -12.79 -3.08
N ALA A 13 -9.50 -12.09 -2.07
CA ALA A 13 -10.93 -12.08 -1.76
C ALA A 13 -11.75 -11.50 -2.90
N CYS A 14 -11.35 -10.34 -3.43
CA CYS A 14 -12.05 -9.67 -4.52
C CYS A 14 -11.76 -10.32 -5.88
N GLY A 15 -10.52 -10.75 -6.14
CA GLY A 15 -10.11 -11.25 -7.45
C GLY A 15 -10.33 -12.73 -7.68
N VAL A 16 -10.51 -13.53 -6.63
CA VAL A 16 -10.67 -14.99 -6.72
C VAL A 16 -11.95 -15.44 -6.04
N LEU A 17 -12.12 -15.18 -4.74
CA LEU A 17 -13.26 -15.73 -3.99
C LEU A 17 -14.61 -15.18 -4.47
N MET A 18 -14.71 -13.86 -4.70
CA MET A 18 -15.95 -13.24 -5.20
C MET A 18 -16.34 -13.75 -6.60
N PRO A 19 -15.46 -13.76 -7.60
CA PRO A 19 -15.75 -14.38 -8.89
C PRO A 19 -16.20 -15.84 -8.78
N LEU A 20 -15.54 -16.62 -7.92
CA LEU A 20 -15.85 -18.05 -7.75
C LEU A 20 -17.23 -18.23 -7.09
N ALA A 21 -17.58 -17.39 -6.12
CA ALA A 21 -18.92 -17.34 -5.53
C ALA A 21 -19.98 -16.96 -6.58
N LEU A 22 -19.73 -15.94 -7.40
CA LEU A 22 -20.63 -15.52 -8.48
C LEU A 22 -20.87 -16.67 -9.47
N VAL A 23 -19.81 -17.34 -9.93
CA VAL A 23 -19.92 -18.51 -10.82
C VAL A 23 -20.74 -19.62 -10.18
N THR A 24 -20.52 -19.90 -8.89
CA THR A 24 -21.29 -20.91 -8.15
C THR A 24 -22.78 -20.58 -8.13
N VAL A 25 -23.13 -19.31 -7.85
CA VAL A 25 -24.53 -18.85 -7.88
C VAL A 25 -25.11 -18.97 -9.28
N ALA A 26 -24.38 -18.55 -10.32
CA ALA A 26 -24.87 -18.63 -11.70
C ALA A 26 -25.12 -20.08 -12.15
N VAL A 27 -24.24 -21.02 -11.77
CA VAL A 27 -24.40 -22.44 -12.12
C VAL A 27 -25.55 -23.11 -11.35
N THR A 28 -25.73 -22.75 -10.08
CA THR A 28 -26.75 -23.36 -9.21
C THR A 28 -28.15 -22.78 -9.39
N ALA A 29 -28.26 -21.46 -9.59
CA ALA A 29 -29.54 -20.76 -9.70
C ALA A 29 -29.97 -20.49 -11.17
N GLY A 30 -29.03 -20.54 -12.11
CA GLY A 30 -29.26 -20.19 -13.51
C GLY A 30 -29.54 -18.70 -13.73
N PHE A 31 -29.69 -18.32 -15.00
CA PHE A 31 -30.14 -16.98 -15.40
C PHE A 31 -31.64 -17.01 -15.67
N ARG A 32 -32.37 -16.01 -15.17
CA ARG A 32 -33.83 -15.92 -15.29
C ARG A 32 -34.24 -14.96 -16.41
N ASN A 33 -33.45 -13.92 -16.63
CA ASN A 33 -33.67 -12.92 -17.68
C ASN A 33 -32.57 -12.99 -18.73
N ALA A 34 -32.90 -12.56 -19.96
CA ALA A 34 -31.93 -12.46 -21.06
C ALA A 34 -30.80 -11.44 -20.78
N GLU A 35 -31.03 -10.53 -19.83
CA GLU A 35 -30.09 -9.47 -19.45
C GLU A 35 -29.07 -9.93 -18.40
N ASP A 36 -29.42 -10.95 -17.60
CA ASP A 36 -28.61 -11.43 -16.48
C ASP A 36 -27.17 -11.82 -16.87
N PRO A 37 -26.91 -12.45 -18.04
CA PRO A 37 -25.55 -12.76 -18.47
C PRO A 37 -24.66 -11.52 -18.65
N TYR A 38 -25.22 -10.39 -19.08
CA TYR A 38 -24.46 -9.16 -19.28
C TYR A 38 -24.07 -8.53 -17.93
N TYR A 39 -24.99 -8.48 -16.96
CA TYR A 39 -24.69 -8.01 -15.61
C TYR A 39 -23.66 -8.90 -14.90
N PHE A 40 -23.82 -10.21 -15.05
CA PHE A 40 -22.88 -11.19 -14.52
C PHE A 40 -21.48 -11.01 -15.12
N GLY A 41 -21.38 -10.89 -16.43
CA GLY A 41 -20.12 -10.60 -17.12
C GLY A 41 -19.47 -9.30 -16.66
N GLY A 42 -20.28 -8.24 -16.48
CA GLY A 42 -19.82 -6.96 -15.95
C GLY A 42 -19.27 -7.07 -14.53
N MET A 43 -19.96 -7.78 -13.63
CA MET A 43 -19.50 -8.01 -12.26
C MET A 43 -18.22 -8.84 -12.21
N LEU A 44 -18.11 -9.91 -13.01
CA LEU A 44 -16.88 -10.70 -13.08
C LEU A 44 -15.69 -9.85 -13.54
N LEU A 45 -15.88 -9.07 -14.61
CA LEU A 45 -14.84 -8.19 -15.11
C LEU A 45 -14.42 -7.15 -14.06
N PHE A 46 -15.39 -6.52 -13.40
CA PHE A 46 -15.14 -5.55 -12.34
C PHE A 46 -14.30 -6.15 -11.20
N PHE A 47 -14.70 -7.30 -10.67
CA PHE A 47 -13.97 -7.97 -9.58
C PHE A 47 -12.60 -8.47 -10.00
N ALA A 48 -12.46 -8.98 -11.23
CA ALA A 48 -11.18 -9.38 -11.79
C ALA A 48 -10.21 -8.20 -11.90
N LEU A 49 -10.67 -7.06 -12.45
CA LEU A 49 -9.85 -5.85 -12.56
C LEU A 49 -9.48 -5.27 -11.19
N LEU A 50 -10.42 -5.25 -10.25
CA LEU A 50 -10.18 -4.75 -8.90
C LEU A 50 -9.18 -5.65 -8.14
N GLY A 51 -9.36 -6.96 -8.22
CA GLY A 51 -8.45 -7.94 -7.62
C GLY A 51 -7.05 -7.87 -8.23
N TRP A 52 -6.96 -7.79 -9.56
CA TRP A 52 -5.70 -7.60 -10.27
C TRP A 52 -4.98 -6.32 -9.85
N TRP A 53 -5.71 -5.21 -9.76
CA TRP A 53 -5.16 -3.92 -9.31
C TRP A 53 -4.62 -4.01 -7.86
N ALA A 54 -5.39 -4.61 -6.95
CA ALA A 54 -4.98 -4.80 -5.56
C ALA A 54 -3.76 -5.74 -5.43
N LEU A 55 -3.72 -6.82 -6.21
CA LEU A 55 -2.58 -7.74 -6.25
C LEU A 55 -1.33 -7.09 -6.81
N LEU A 56 -1.44 -6.30 -7.89
CA LEU A 56 -0.31 -5.54 -8.45
C LEU A 56 0.26 -4.58 -7.40
N GLU A 57 -0.61 -3.83 -6.73
CA GLU A 57 -0.18 -2.90 -5.70
C GLU A 57 0.45 -3.64 -4.51
N GLY A 58 -0.14 -4.76 -4.07
CA GLY A 58 0.39 -5.57 -2.95
C GLY A 58 1.73 -6.25 -3.25
N LEU A 59 1.90 -6.78 -4.47
CA LEU A 59 3.08 -7.57 -4.83
C LEU A 59 4.25 -6.71 -5.32
N LYS A 60 3.98 -5.64 -6.07
CA LYS A 60 5.03 -4.85 -6.72
C LYS A 60 5.39 -3.56 -5.98
N ARG A 61 4.52 -3.03 -5.11
CA ARG A 61 4.87 -1.84 -4.31
C ARG A 61 5.75 -2.24 -3.13
N ARG A 62 7.01 -1.83 -3.18
CA ARG A 62 7.99 -2.08 -2.12
C ARG A 62 8.79 -0.83 -1.82
N VAL A 63 9.04 -0.59 -0.54
CA VAL A 63 9.95 0.46 -0.07
C VAL A 63 11.10 -0.22 0.63
N VAL A 64 12.32 -0.01 0.16
CA VAL A 64 13.54 -0.58 0.73
C VAL A 64 14.29 0.56 1.40
N ALA A 65 14.55 0.43 2.70
CA ALA A 65 15.46 1.30 3.42
C ALA A 65 16.83 0.63 3.46
N THR A 66 17.86 1.32 2.98
CA THR A 66 19.27 0.92 3.05
C THR A 66 20.03 1.93 3.90
N ASP A 67 21.28 1.62 4.25
CA ASP A 67 22.13 2.56 5.00
C ASP A 67 22.41 3.85 4.21
N SER A 68 22.40 3.75 2.88
CA SER A 68 22.60 4.89 1.97
C SER A 68 21.34 5.73 1.74
N GLY A 69 20.13 5.19 1.95
CA GLY A 69 18.91 5.93 1.65
C GLY A 69 17.63 5.11 1.61
N LEU A 70 16.63 5.67 0.91
CA LEU A 70 15.32 5.07 0.71
C LEU A 70 15.07 4.85 -0.77
N VAL A 71 14.59 3.66 -1.12
CA VAL A 71 14.22 3.28 -2.49
C VAL A 71 12.76 2.84 -2.52
N ALA A 72 11.92 3.61 -3.19
CA ALA A 72 10.52 3.28 -3.40
C ALA A 72 10.30 2.73 -4.82
N HIS A 73 9.89 1.48 -4.91
CA HIS A 73 9.41 0.87 -6.13
C HIS A 73 7.88 0.96 -6.17
N SER A 74 7.37 1.51 -7.26
CA SER A 74 5.94 1.52 -7.58
C SER A 74 5.71 0.73 -8.86
N PRO A 75 4.70 -0.14 -8.96
CA PRO A 75 4.38 -0.83 -10.21
C PRO A 75 3.99 0.12 -11.35
N TRP A 76 3.54 1.33 -11.01
CA TRP A 76 3.03 2.31 -11.97
C TRP A 76 4.11 3.26 -12.48
N ARG A 77 5.31 3.26 -11.89
CA ARG A 77 6.47 3.99 -12.39
C ARG A 77 7.51 3.00 -12.91
N GLY A 78 8.02 3.25 -14.11
CA GLY A 78 9.10 2.45 -14.67
C GLY A 78 10.39 2.51 -13.84
N GLU A 79 10.69 3.69 -13.27
CA GLU A 79 11.90 3.89 -12.45
C GLU A 79 11.58 3.98 -10.95
N PRO A 80 12.36 3.32 -10.09
CA PRO A 80 12.23 3.44 -8.65
C PRO A 80 12.72 4.81 -8.19
N VAL A 81 11.96 5.44 -7.30
CA VAL A 81 12.36 6.72 -6.72
C VAL A 81 13.36 6.48 -5.60
N ARG A 82 14.51 7.15 -5.65
CA ARG A 82 15.65 6.94 -4.75
C ARG A 82 16.04 8.26 -4.12
N PHE A 83 16.23 8.26 -2.80
CA PHE A 83 16.66 9.44 -2.04
C PHE A 83 17.71 9.01 -1.05
N ALA A 84 18.80 9.76 -0.95
CA ALA A 84 19.74 9.60 0.15
C ALA A 84 19.10 10.09 1.45
N TRP A 85 19.50 9.53 2.59
CA TRP A 85 19.00 10.01 3.89
C TRP A 85 19.28 11.51 4.10
N ALA A 86 20.43 12.00 3.62
CA ALA A 86 20.80 13.42 3.68
C ALA A 86 19.84 14.35 2.91
N GLN A 87 19.10 13.83 1.93
CA GLN A 87 18.12 14.59 1.15
C GLN A 87 16.76 14.65 1.85
N VAL A 88 16.51 13.80 2.86
CA VAL A 88 15.26 13.84 3.60
C VAL A 88 15.15 15.17 4.34
N ALA A 89 14.19 15.99 3.94
CA ALA A 89 13.96 17.32 4.50
C ALA A 89 12.81 17.31 5.51
N ARG A 90 11.82 16.42 5.33
CA ARG A 90 10.63 16.36 6.17
C ARG A 90 10.10 14.94 6.28
N ILE A 91 9.71 14.58 7.50
CA ILE A 91 9.00 13.34 7.80
C ILE A 91 7.64 13.71 8.41
N THR A 92 6.57 13.44 7.67
CA THR A 92 5.20 13.77 8.10
C THR A 92 4.36 12.51 8.21
N PHE A 93 3.57 12.40 9.27
CA PHE A 93 2.55 11.36 9.38
C PHE A 93 1.18 11.92 9.04
N SER A 94 0.48 11.28 8.09
CA SER A 94 -0.91 11.55 7.77
C SER A 94 -1.81 10.54 8.50
N PRO A 95 -2.50 10.94 9.57
CA PRO A 95 -3.40 10.04 10.28
C PRO A 95 -4.60 9.66 9.42
N VAL A 96 -5.15 10.57 8.61
CA VAL A 96 -6.30 10.28 7.75
C VAL A 96 -5.97 9.19 6.72
N ALA A 97 -4.79 9.24 6.12
CA ALA A 97 -4.37 8.26 5.11
C ALA A 97 -3.65 7.04 5.71
N GLY A 98 -3.32 7.04 7.01
CA GLY A 98 -2.53 5.99 7.64
C GLY A 98 -1.14 5.83 6.99
N GLN A 99 -0.50 6.93 6.61
CA GLN A 99 0.74 6.93 5.83
C GLN A 99 1.82 7.82 6.45
N LEU A 100 3.04 7.31 6.48
CA LEU A 100 4.25 8.06 6.77
C LEU A 100 4.85 8.56 5.46
N VAL A 101 5.13 9.86 5.37
CA VAL A 101 5.59 10.54 4.15
C VAL A 101 6.98 11.11 4.39
N PHE A 102 7.94 10.69 3.58
CA PHE A 102 9.28 11.26 3.51
C PHE A 102 9.32 12.18 2.30
N ALA A 103 9.71 13.44 2.51
CA ALA A 103 9.83 14.42 1.43
C ALA A 103 11.26 14.95 1.34
N ASP A 104 11.75 15.10 0.11
CA ASP A 104 12.99 15.81 -0.21
C ASP A 104 12.72 17.32 -0.36
N ARG A 105 13.78 18.12 -0.29
CA ARG A 105 13.81 19.56 -0.61
C ARG A 105 13.36 19.84 -2.03
N ALA A 106 13.59 18.91 -2.97
CA ALA A 106 13.12 18.99 -4.36
C ALA A 106 11.60 18.74 -4.51
N GLY A 107 10.90 18.36 -3.44
CA GLY A 107 9.45 18.15 -3.44
C GLY A 107 9.00 16.74 -3.81
N GLU A 108 9.92 15.83 -4.13
CA GLU A 108 9.62 14.41 -4.29
C GLU A 108 9.26 13.75 -2.95
N LYS A 109 8.40 12.73 -3.00
CA LYS A 109 7.80 12.11 -1.80
C LYS A 109 7.76 10.59 -1.87
N ILE A 110 8.26 9.91 -0.84
CA ILE A 110 7.93 8.50 -0.55
C ILE A 110 6.77 8.47 0.43
N ARG A 111 5.74 7.70 0.10
CA ARG A 111 4.66 7.36 1.04
C ARG A 111 4.76 5.90 1.43
N VAL A 112 4.91 5.65 2.72
CA VAL A 112 4.93 4.33 3.35
C VAL A 112 3.66 4.16 4.15
N GLY A 113 2.85 3.16 3.79
CA GLY A 113 1.64 2.82 4.55
C GLY A 113 2.00 2.23 5.91
N THR A 114 1.23 2.55 6.93
CA THR A 114 1.40 1.98 8.28
C THR A 114 1.14 0.48 8.35
N MET A 115 0.35 -0.05 7.42
CA MET A 115 0.13 -1.49 7.24
C MET A 115 1.24 -2.20 6.45
N MET A 116 2.31 -1.50 6.06
CA MET A 116 3.45 -2.15 5.40
C MET A 116 4.27 -2.94 6.43
N SER A 117 4.63 -4.16 6.05
CA SER A 117 5.55 -4.98 6.84
C SER A 117 6.93 -4.33 6.93
N GLY A 118 7.55 -4.35 8.11
CA GLY A 118 8.87 -3.77 8.35
C GLY A 118 8.87 -2.27 8.64
N LEU A 119 7.73 -1.67 9.00
CA LEU A 119 7.64 -0.28 9.44
C LEU A 119 8.56 0.02 10.63
N ASP A 120 8.72 -0.91 11.56
CA ASP A 120 9.64 -0.75 12.71
C ASP A 120 11.11 -0.60 12.29
N GLN A 121 11.52 -1.39 11.30
CA GLN A 121 12.86 -1.27 10.72
C GLN A 121 13.03 0.07 10.01
N LEU A 122 11.97 0.59 9.38
CA LEU A 122 11.99 1.92 8.77
C LEU A 122 12.20 3.01 9.82
N ILE A 123 11.43 2.96 10.91
CA ILE A 123 11.49 3.95 11.99
C ILE A 123 12.87 3.90 12.63
N ALA A 124 13.43 2.72 12.87
CA ALA A 124 14.78 2.56 13.38
C ALA A 124 15.84 3.13 12.43
N ALA A 125 15.76 2.83 11.12
CA ALA A 125 16.67 3.37 10.11
C ALA A 125 16.56 4.90 10.00
N ALA A 126 15.34 5.44 9.98
CA ALA A 126 15.09 6.88 9.97
C ALA A 126 15.66 7.56 11.21
N ARG A 127 15.55 6.96 12.41
CA ARG A 127 16.15 7.51 13.63
C ARG A 127 17.67 7.57 13.58
N ARG A 128 18.31 6.56 12.95
CA ARG A 128 19.77 6.43 12.84
C ARG A 128 20.37 7.34 11.77
N HIS A 129 19.74 7.42 10.60
CA HIS A 129 20.35 8.03 9.42
C HIS A 129 19.72 9.36 8.99
N ALA A 130 18.50 9.70 9.45
CA ALA A 130 17.90 10.98 9.08
C ALA A 130 18.67 12.14 9.72
N PRO A 131 18.89 13.25 8.99
CA PRO A 131 19.60 14.43 9.51
C PRO A 131 18.96 14.93 10.81
N ALA A 132 19.78 15.38 11.75
CA ALA A 132 19.32 15.84 13.07
C ALA A 132 18.35 17.04 12.98
N GLU A 133 18.46 17.82 11.91
CA GLU A 133 17.64 19.00 11.62
C GLU A 133 16.21 18.67 11.17
N VAL A 134 15.93 17.41 10.80
CA VAL A 134 14.62 17.01 10.29
C VAL A 134 13.62 16.88 11.44
N PRO A 135 12.48 17.59 11.41
CA PRO A 135 11.45 17.46 12.44
C PRO A 135 10.95 16.02 12.52
N ARG A 136 11.10 15.39 13.70
CA ARG A 136 10.72 14.00 13.97
C ARG A 136 9.29 13.85 14.48
N ASP A 137 8.52 14.94 14.53
CA ASP A 137 7.12 14.96 15.01
C ASP A 137 6.22 13.96 14.28
N GLY A 138 6.49 13.69 13.00
CA GLY A 138 5.77 12.67 12.24
C GLY A 138 5.97 11.26 12.80
N LEU A 139 7.18 10.93 13.26
CA LEU A 139 7.46 9.63 13.88
C LEU A 139 6.80 9.52 15.25
N ALA A 140 6.88 10.58 16.07
CA ALA A 140 6.24 10.63 17.39
C ALA A 140 4.71 10.45 17.30
N LYS A 141 4.04 11.13 16.35
CA LYS A 141 2.59 11.00 16.12
C LYS A 141 2.17 9.60 15.68
N LEU A 142 3.02 8.93 14.88
CA LEU A 142 2.78 7.55 14.47
C LEU A 142 2.85 6.60 15.68
N GLU A 143 3.84 6.77 16.55
CA GLU A 143 4.01 5.97 17.78
C GLU A 143 2.85 6.20 18.76
N GLU A 144 2.42 7.44 18.95
CA GLU A 144 1.29 7.78 19.82
C GLU A 144 -0.04 7.17 19.34
N ARG A 145 -0.25 7.10 18.02
CA ARG A 145 -1.43 6.41 17.46
C ARG A 145 -1.36 4.90 17.68
N ARG A 146 -0.18 4.30 17.56
CA ARG A 146 0.02 2.87 17.81
C ARG A 146 -0.20 2.52 19.28
N ALA A 147 0.29 3.35 20.20
CA ALA A 147 0.05 3.19 21.63
C ALA A 147 -1.44 3.25 21.99
N ARG A 148 -2.24 4.01 21.22
CA ARG A 148 -3.70 4.08 21.35
C ARG A 148 -4.47 2.93 20.68
N GLY A 149 -3.78 1.92 20.14
CA GLY A 149 -4.41 0.76 19.48
C GLY A 149 -5.06 1.07 18.13
N GLY A 150 -4.72 2.20 17.50
CA GLY A 150 -5.36 2.69 16.27
C GLY A 150 -4.76 2.16 14.96
N LEU A 151 -4.14 0.97 14.97
CA LEU A 151 -3.50 0.30 13.83
C LEU A 151 -3.91 -1.17 13.76
#